data_AF-A0A5C3FL43-F1
#
_entry.id   AF-A0A5C3FL43-F1
#
_cell.length_a   1.000
_cell.length_b   1.000
_cell.length_c   1.000
_cell.angle_alpha   90.00
_cell.angle_beta   90.00
_cell.angle_gamma   90.00
#
_symmetry.space_group_name_H-M   'P 1'
#
loop_
_entity.id
_entity.type
_entity.pdbx_description
1 polymer ?
#
loop_
_entity_poly.entity_id
_entity_poly.type
_entity_poly.pdbx_seq_one_letter_code
_entity_poly.pdbx_strand_id
1 'polypeptide(L)'
;MKVLRALCAIAFLAVAFALPPMPDSVVNAEEAIRDLWRLAHEGVFMNTLPFQYRELQDKWANFLYHEGPGIINSYYEFLRMARFSDTRTYSYTPRYDPMKPEVAALLVERFAERMPSSKADWGKDLSLAQPGTSHFNPHSADR
;
A
#
# COMPACT_ATOMS: atom_id res chain seq x y z
N MET A 1 -54.90 6.39 -33.31
CA MET A 1 -53.92 5.29 -33.47
C MET A 1 -52.66 5.67 -32.70
N LYS A 2 -52.18 4.78 -31.83
CA LYS A 2 -51.21 5.04 -30.75
C LYS A 2 -49.77 5.12 -31.29
N VAL A 3 -49.07 6.19 -30.98
CA VAL A 3 -47.65 6.37 -31.28
C VAL A 3 -46.85 5.55 -30.26
N LEU A 4 -46.30 4.41 -30.69
CA LEU A 4 -45.50 3.55 -29.84
C LEU A 4 -44.10 4.17 -29.71
N ARG A 5 -43.85 4.91 -28.63
CA ARG A 5 -42.50 5.36 -28.28
C ARG A 5 -41.77 4.18 -27.63
N ALA A 6 -40.89 3.54 -28.40
CA ALA A 6 -39.98 2.52 -27.91
C ALA A 6 -38.97 3.17 -26.94
N LEU A 7 -39.24 3.05 -25.65
CA LEU A 7 -38.30 3.38 -24.58
C LEU A 7 -37.18 2.32 -24.60
N CYS A 8 -36.02 2.68 -25.15
CA CYS A 8 -34.79 1.93 -24.97
C CYS A 8 -34.37 2.03 -23.50
N ALA A 9 -34.73 1.04 -22.69
CA ALA A 9 -34.19 0.88 -21.35
C ALA A 9 -32.72 0.44 -21.48
N ILE A 10 -31.80 1.40 -21.42
CA ILE A 10 -30.37 1.12 -21.30
C ILE A 10 -30.15 0.60 -19.88
N ALA A 11 -30.11 -0.72 -19.72
CA ALA A 11 -29.67 -1.35 -18.49
C ALA A 11 -28.16 -1.07 -18.36
N PHE A 12 -27.79 -0.06 -17.57
CA PHE A 12 -26.41 0.12 -17.11
C PHE A 12 -26.10 -1.01 -16.13
N LEU A 13 -25.58 -2.12 -16.64
CA LEU A 13 -24.96 -3.15 -15.81
C LEU A 13 -23.70 -2.52 -15.21
N ALA A 14 -23.82 -2.03 -13.97
CA ALA A 14 -22.68 -1.58 -13.20
C ALA A 14 -21.83 -2.84 -12.89
N VAL A 15 -20.79 -3.07 -13.68
CA VAL A 15 -19.75 -4.03 -13.34
C VAL A 15 -19.05 -3.47 -12.11
N ALA A 16 -19.42 -3.98 -10.93
CA ALA A 16 -18.69 -3.71 -9.71
C ALA A 16 -17.31 -4.38 -9.86
N PHE A 17 -16.28 -3.60 -10.17
CA PHE A 17 -14.90 -4.05 -10.04
C PHE A 17 -14.65 -4.24 -8.55
N ALA A 18 -14.70 -5.49 -8.09
CA ALA A 18 -14.21 -5.83 -6.76
C ALA A 18 -12.70 -5.60 -6.77
N LEU A 19 -12.23 -4.75 -5.85
CA LEU A 19 -10.80 -4.60 -5.60
C LEU A 19 -10.20 -5.98 -5.30
N PRO A 20 -9.00 -6.30 -5.81
CA PRO A 20 -8.34 -7.54 -5.41
C PRO A 20 -8.17 -7.58 -3.88
N PRO A 21 -8.07 -8.77 -3.26
CA PRO A 21 -7.73 -8.83 -1.84
C PRO A 21 -6.35 -8.19 -1.61
N MET A 22 -6.23 -7.38 -0.55
CA MET A 22 -4.95 -6.75 -0.19
C MET A 22 -3.94 -7.85 0.21
N PRO A 23 -2.74 -7.86 -0.38
CA PRO A 23 -1.75 -8.91 -0.13
C PRO A 23 -1.16 -8.81 1.29
N ASP A 24 -0.73 -9.93 1.86
CA ASP A 24 -0.25 -10.02 3.25
C ASP A 24 0.93 -9.07 3.54
N SER A 25 1.81 -8.85 2.55
CA SER A 25 2.92 -7.90 2.64
C SER A 25 2.43 -6.48 2.93
N VAL A 26 1.34 -6.07 2.30
CA VAL A 26 0.71 -4.75 2.48
C VAL A 26 -0.16 -4.72 3.73
N VAL A 27 -0.89 -5.80 4.04
CA VAL A 27 -1.72 -5.88 5.26
C VAL A 27 -0.89 -5.63 6.53
N ASN A 28 0.31 -6.23 6.59
CA ASN A 28 1.21 -6.14 7.73
C ASN A 28 2.15 -4.92 7.70
N ALA A 29 2.00 -4.05 6.70
CA ALA A 29 2.80 -2.84 6.54
C ALA A 29 2.23 -1.67 7.36
N GLU A 30 3.00 -0.56 7.36
CA GLU A 30 2.58 0.72 7.90
C GLU A 30 1.34 1.27 7.16
N GLU A 31 0.55 2.13 7.83
CA GLU A 31 -0.69 2.69 7.29
C GLU A 31 -0.50 3.38 5.93
N ALA A 32 0.58 4.15 5.79
CA ALA A 32 0.93 4.83 4.55
C ALA A 32 1.01 3.87 3.34
N ILE A 33 1.55 2.67 3.53
CA ILE A 33 1.72 1.67 2.46
C ILE A 33 0.37 1.06 2.08
N ARG A 34 -0.52 0.81 3.07
CA ARG A 34 -1.89 0.36 2.82
C ARG A 34 -2.70 1.40 2.04
N ASP A 35 -2.52 2.68 2.35
CA ASP A 35 -3.19 3.78 1.65
C ASP A 35 -2.69 3.93 0.22
N LEU A 36 -1.37 3.86 -0.01
CA LEU A 36 -0.80 3.88 -1.35
C LEU A 36 -1.33 2.73 -2.23
N TRP A 37 -1.51 1.55 -1.65
CA TRP A 37 -2.08 0.40 -2.35
C TRP A 37 -3.54 0.64 -2.74
N ARG A 38 -4.34 1.25 -1.86
CA ARG A 38 -5.73 1.61 -2.18
C ARG A 38 -5.80 2.68 -3.27
N LEU A 39 -4.99 3.74 -3.14
CA LEU A 39 -4.91 4.82 -4.11
C LEU A 39 -4.55 4.32 -5.51
N ALA A 40 -3.64 3.34 -5.61
CA ALA A 40 -3.32 2.69 -6.87
C ALA A 40 -4.56 2.10 -7.53
N HIS A 41 -5.40 1.39 -6.79
CA HIS A 41 -6.64 0.86 -7.36
C HIS A 41 -7.73 1.91 -7.61
N GLU A 42 -7.69 3.04 -6.92
CA GLU A 42 -8.56 4.20 -7.18
C GLU A 42 -8.10 5.03 -8.39
N GLY A 43 -6.96 4.70 -9.01
CA GLY A 43 -6.48 5.38 -10.20
C GLY A 43 -5.39 6.43 -9.92
N VAL A 44 -4.73 6.36 -8.77
CA VAL A 44 -3.77 7.37 -8.32
C VAL A 44 -2.43 6.74 -8.00
N PHE A 45 -1.36 7.24 -8.61
CA PHE A 45 0.02 6.87 -8.29
C PHE A 45 0.84 8.10 -7.94
N MET A 46 1.59 8.02 -6.83
CA MET A 46 2.35 9.13 -6.26
C MET A 46 3.81 8.72 -6.07
N ASN A 47 4.75 9.41 -6.73
CA ASN A 47 6.18 9.28 -6.44
C ASN A 47 6.66 10.30 -5.39
N THR A 48 5.89 11.36 -5.18
CA THR A 48 6.06 12.32 -4.10
C THR A 48 4.89 12.16 -3.13
N LEU A 49 5.19 11.75 -1.91
CA LEU A 49 4.22 11.44 -0.89
C LEU A 49 3.73 12.72 -0.19
N PRO A 50 2.46 12.77 0.23
CA PRO A 50 1.95 13.80 1.12
C PRO A 50 2.75 13.95 2.41
N PHE A 51 2.69 15.14 3.03
CA PHE A 51 3.48 15.47 4.23
C PHE A 51 3.26 14.50 5.40
N GLN A 52 2.06 13.94 5.54
CA GLN A 52 1.77 12.94 6.58
C GLN A 52 2.56 11.63 6.45
N TYR A 53 3.12 11.35 5.26
CA TYR A 53 3.94 10.17 4.99
C TYR A 53 5.39 10.53 4.66
N ARG A 54 5.85 11.73 5.04
CA ARG A 54 7.19 12.25 4.69
C ARG A 54 8.33 11.33 5.14
N GLU A 55 8.14 10.60 6.23
CA GLU A 55 9.14 9.67 6.78
C GLU A 55 9.41 8.47 5.85
N LEU A 56 8.46 8.18 4.96
CA LEU A 56 8.54 7.11 3.97
C LEU A 56 9.14 7.59 2.64
N GLN A 57 9.22 8.91 2.40
CA GLN A 57 9.57 9.49 1.10
C GLN A 57 10.94 9.02 0.59
N ASP A 58 11.97 9.06 1.44
CA ASP A 58 13.33 8.70 1.01
C ASP A 58 13.43 7.21 0.63
N LYS A 59 12.78 6.34 1.42
CA LYS A 59 12.72 4.90 1.16
C LYS A 59 11.94 4.61 -0.13
N TRP A 60 10.80 5.28 -0.30
CA TRP A 60 9.96 5.16 -1.48
C TRP A 60 10.68 5.60 -2.75
N ALA A 61 11.36 6.75 -2.70
CA ALA A 61 12.13 7.26 -3.82
C ALA A 61 13.29 6.35 -4.21
N ASN A 62 14.03 5.84 -3.21
CA ASN A 62 15.12 4.90 -3.45
C ASN A 62 14.62 3.61 -4.12
N PHE A 63 13.51 3.04 -3.64
CA PHE A 63 12.89 1.86 -4.26
C PHE A 63 12.44 2.14 -5.70
N LEU A 64 11.72 3.24 -5.91
CA LEU A 64 11.22 3.60 -7.23
C LEU A 64 12.35 3.80 -8.24
N TYR A 65 13.48 4.38 -7.83
CA TYR A 65 14.60 4.63 -8.72
C TYR A 65 15.35 3.36 -9.11
N HIS A 66 15.61 2.46 -8.15
CA HIS A 66 16.46 1.30 -8.35
C HIS A 66 15.71 0.03 -8.78
N GLU A 67 14.47 -0.16 -8.35
CA GLU A 67 13.72 -1.40 -8.54
C GLU A 67 12.46 -1.20 -9.38
N GLY A 68 11.83 -0.04 -9.26
CA GLY A 68 10.65 0.34 -10.03
C GLY A 68 10.78 0.09 -11.54
N PRO A 69 11.89 0.43 -12.22
CA PRO A 69 12.02 0.23 -13.66
C PRO A 69 11.90 -1.23 -14.11
N GLY A 70 12.33 -2.18 -13.27
CA GLY A 70 12.22 -3.62 -13.57
C GLY A 70 10.77 -4.12 -13.59
N ILE A 71 9.87 -3.42 -12.89
CA ILE A 71 8.44 -3.74 -12.80
C ILE A 71 7.64 -2.99 -13.88
N ILE A 72 8.08 -1.77 -14.22
CA ILE A 72 7.31 -0.80 -15.00
C ILE A 72 7.61 -0.85 -16.51
N ASN A 73 8.54 -1.69 -16.97
CA ASN A 73 9.23 -1.54 -18.26
C ASN A 73 8.36 -1.37 -19.53
N SER A 74 7.06 -1.65 -19.46
CA SER A 74 6.07 -1.48 -20.54
C SER A 74 5.25 -0.18 -20.47
N TYR A 75 5.34 0.62 -19.39
CA TYR A 75 4.50 1.79 -19.14
C TYR A 75 5.32 3.08 -18.97
N TYR A 76 5.32 3.89 -20.04
CA TYR A 76 6.17 5.08 -20.15
C TYR A 76 5.93 6.11 -19.03
N GLU A 77 4.68 6.35 -18.64
CA GLU A 77 4.33 7.33 -17.61
C GLU A 77 4.84 6.90 -16.23
N PHE A 78 4.63 5.64 -15.86
CA PHE A 78 5.18 5.09 -14.62
C PHE A 78 6.72 5.13 -14.63
N LEU A 79 7.37 4.92 -15.77
CA LEU A 79 8.83 4.96 -15.85
C LEU A 79 9.35 6.38 -15.60
N ARG A 80 8.64 7.40 -16.14
CA ARG A 80 8.93 8.81 -15.87
C ARG A 80 8.74 9.13 -14.39
N MET A 81 7.70 8.61 -13.76
CA MET A 81 7.45 8.79 -12.32
C MET A 81 8.53 8.14 -11.47
N ALA A 82 8.90 6.88 -11.77
CA ALA A 82 9.93 6.13 -11.06
C ALA A 82 11.31 6.79 -11.15
N ARG A 83 11.63 7.40 -12.29
CA ARG A 83 12.85 8.19 -12.51
C ARG A 83 12.75 9.64 -12.02
N PHE A 84 11.64 10.01 -11.38
CA PHE A 84 11.37 11.38 -10.93
C PHE A 84 11.46 12.44 -12.07
N SER A 85 11.29 12.00 -13.32
CA SER A 85 11.24 12.86 -14.51
C SER A 85 9.84 13.51 -14.70
N ASP A 86 8.85 13.01 -13.97
CA ASP A 86 7.60 13.70 -13.65
C ASP A 86 7.35 13.52 -12.16
N THR A 87 7.05 14.59 -11.43
CA THR A 87 6.79 14.53 -9.97
C THR A 87 5.33 14.82 -9.63
N ARG A 88 4.51 15.12 -10.64
CA ARG A 88 3.07 15.34 -10.44
C ARG A 88 2.40 14.00 -10.17
N THR A 89 1.37 14.03 -9.33
CA THR A 89 0.48 12.87 -9.15
C THR A 89 0.01 12.35 -10.50
N TYR A 90 0.22 11.06 -10.75
CA TYR A 90 -0.24 10.42 -11.96
C TYR A 90 -1.63 9.85 -11.72
N SER A 91 -2.62 10.40 -12.41
CA SER A 91 -4.00 9.93 -12.37
C SER A 91 -4.34 9.15 -13.65
N TYR A 92 -5.02 8.02 -13.49
CA TYR A 92 -5.51 7.18 -14.57
C TYR A 92 -6.94 6.73 -14.27
N THR A 93 -7.65 6.24 -15.28
CA THR A 93 -9.02 5.76 -15.11
C THR A 93 -9.03 4.23 -15.12
N PRO A 94 -9.19 3.55 -13.98
CA PRO A 94 -9.11 2.09 -13.89
C PRO A 94 -10.06 1.37 -14.87
N ARG A 95 -11.21 1.98 -15.16
CA ARG A 95 -12.19 1.46 -16.13
C ARG A 95 -11.65 1.36 -17.57
N TYR A 96 -10.79 2.29 -17.97
CA TYR A 96 -10.24 2.37 -19.34
C TYR A 96 -8.79 1.86 -19.42
N ASP A 97 -8.09 1.81 -18.29
CA ASP A 97 -6.70 1.42 -18.18
C ASP A 97 -6.53 0.26 -17.17
N PRO A 98 -7.06 -0.95 -17.44
CA PRO A 98 -7.16 -2.02 -16.44
C PRO A 98 -5.81 -2.52 -15.90
N MET A 99 -4.72 -2.34 -16.66
CA MET A 99 -3.38 -2.79 -16.26
C MET A 99 -2.63 -1.78 -15.39
N LYS A 100 -2.98 -0.49 -15.45
CA LYS A 100 -2.33 0.55 -14.64
C LYS A 100 -2.52 0.37 -13.12
N PRO A 101 -3.73 0.03 -12.60
CA PRO A 101 -3.88 -0.24 -11.18
C PRO A 101 -3.10 -1.50 -10.74
N GLU A 102 -2.99 -2.52 -11.59
CA GLU A 102 -2.21 -3.73 -11.29
C GLU A 102 -0.72 -3.42 -11.13
N VAL A 103 -0.14 -2.65 -12.06
CA VAL A 103 1.28 -2.25 -12.01
C VAL A 103 1.55 -1.35 -10.81
N ALA A 104 0.68 -0.37 -10.56
CA ALA A 104 0.81 0.53 -9.42
C ALA A 104 0.71 -0.23 -8.09
N ALA A 105 -0.25 -1.13 -7.96
CA ALA A 105 -0.41 -1.97 -6.77
C ALA A 105 0.80 -2.88 -6.56
N LEU A 106 1.31 -3.50 -7.62
CA LEU A 106 2.50 -4.35 -7.56
C LEU A 106 3.74 -3.58 -7.10
N LEU A 107 3.93 -2.33 -7.52
CA LEU A 107 5.01 -1.49 -7.01
C LEU A 107 4.90 -1.26 -5.50
N VAL A 108 3.69 -0.97 -5.02
CA VAL A 108 3.44 -0.76 -3.59
C VAL A 108 3.65 -2.07 -2.81
N GLU A 109 3.23 -3.20 -3.36
CA GLU A 109 3.43 -4.52 -2.77
C GLU A 109 4.92 -4.86 -2.64
N ARG A 110 5.70 -4.69 -3.72
CA ARG A 110 7.16 -4.93 -3.71
C ARG A 110 7.90 -4.00 -2.76
N PHE A 111 7.40 -2.77 -2.60
CA PHE A 111 7.92 -1.86 -1.60
C PHE A 111 7.57 -2.34 -0.18
N ALA A 112 6.35 -2.83 0.05
CA ALA A 112 5.94 -3.39 1.33
C ALA A 112 6.82 -4.59 1.75
N GLU A 113 7.18 -5.48 0.81
CA GLU A 113 8.09 -6.61 1.05
C GLU A 113 9.47 -6.18 1.58
N ARG A 114 9.92 -4.96 1.26
CA ARG A 114 11.21 -4.41 1.67
C ARG A 114 11.17 -3.70 3.02
N MET A 115 9.98 -3.39 3.53
CA MET A 115 9.81 -2.62 4.74
C MET A 115 9.76 -3.54 5.97
N PRO A 116 10.39 -3.17 7.11
CA PRO A 116 10.21 -3.89 8.35
C PRO A 116 8.72 -3.91 8.69
N SER A 117 8.16 -5.08 8.95
CA SER A 117 6.75 -5.18 9.30
C SER A 117 6.49 -4.46 10.62
N SER A 118 5.42 -3.67 10.69
CA SER A 118 5.10 -2.90 11.91
C SER A 118 4.85 -3.82 13.13
N LYS A 119 4.63 -5.11 12.88
CA LYS A 119 4.42 -6.15 13.90
C LYS A 119 5.73 -6.80 14.38
N ALA A 120 6.81 -6.75 13.60
CA ALA A 120 8.09 -7.38 13.98
C ALA A 120 8.82 -6.64 15.11
N ASP A 121 8.62 -5.32 15.25
CA ASP A 121 9.28 -4.55 16.32
C ASP A 121 8.63 -4.77 17.70
N TRP A 122 7.34 -5.12 17.77
CA TRP A 122 6.68 -5.40 19.05
C TRP A 122 7.22 -6.66 19.76
N GLY A 123 7.74 -7.63 19.00
CA GLY A 123 8.23 -8.89 19.56
C GLY A 123 9.65 -8.80 20.17
N LYS A 124 10.47 -7.83 19.73
CA LYS A 124 11.84 -7.65 20.23
C LYS A 124 11.90 -6.93 21.57
N ASP A 125 11.05 -5.93 21.78
CA ASP A 125 11.02 -5.16 23.03
C ASP A 125 10.39 -5.94 24.19
N LEU A 126 9.46 -6.85 23.91
CA LEU A 126 8.82 -7.69 24.94
C LEU A 126 9.76 -8.77 25.49
N SER A 127 10.79 -9.20 24.75
CA SER A 127 11.80 -10.15 25.26
C SER A 127 12.82 -9.52 26.22
N LEU A 128 12.92 -8.19 26.27
CA LEU A 128 13.83 -7.48 27.18
C LEU A 128 13.18 -7.13 28.53
N ALA A 129 11.86 -7.31 28.66
CA ALA A 129 11.09 -7.05 29.87
C ALA A 129 10.66 -8.36 30.56
N GLN A 130 11.60 -9.25 30.86
CA GLN A 130 11.35 -10.32 31.84
C GLN A 130 11.61 -9.77 33.26
N PRO A 131 10.60 -9.71 34.15
CA PRO A 131 10.82 -9.35 35.55
C PRO A 131 11.61 -10.47 36.23
N GLY A 132 12.77 -10.09 36.79
CA GLY A 132 13.59 -10.97 37.61
C GLY A 132 12.76 -11.58 38.73
N THR A 133 12.83 -12.90 38.84
CA THR A 133 12.31 -13.70 39.95
C THR A 133 13.02 -13.28 41.24
N SER A 134 12.39 -12.43 42.05
CA SER A 134 12.81 -12.21 43.43
C SER A 134 12.36 -13.40 44.27
N HIS A 135 13.32 -14.29 44.50
CA HIS A 135 13.22 -15.42 45.41
C HIS A 135 13.01 -14.89 46.85
N PHE A 136 11.77 -14.83 47.31
CA PHE A 136 11.45 -14.47 48.70
C PHE A 136 11.75 -15.67 49.61
N ASN A 137 12.77 -15.52 50.46
CA ASN A 137 13.18 -16.49 51.47
C ASN A 137 12.58 -16.07 52.83
N PRO A 138 11.66 -16.82 53.45
CA PRO A 138 11.18 -16.48 54.79
C PRO A 138 12.06 -17.17 55.83
N HIS A 139 12.93 -16.40 56.51
CA HIS A 139 13.62 -16.90 57.69
C HIS A 139 13.43 -15.95 58.90
N SER A 140 12.79 -16.52 59.91
CA SER A 140 12.85 -16.25 61.35
C SER A 140 12.66 -14.83 61.88
N ALA A 141 11.53 -14.63 62.56
CA ALA A 141 11.44 -13.72 63.69
C ALA A 141 11.38 -14.56 64.98
N ASP A 142 12.50 -14.63 65.69
CA ASP A 142 12.57 -15.01 67.10
C ASP A 142 12.43 -13.72 67.93
N ARG A 143 11.40 -13.65 68.78
CA ARG A 143 11.40 -12.97 70.08
C ARG A 143 10.14 -13.26 70.89
#